data_AF-A0A146GAT2-F1
#
_entry.id   AF-A0A146GAT2-F1
#
_cell.length_a   1.000
_cell.length_b   1.000
_cell.length_c   1.000
_cell.angle_alpha   90.00
_cell.angle_beta   90.00
_cell.angle_gamma   90.00
#
_symmetry.space_group_name_H-M   'P 1'
#
loop_
_entity.id
_entity.type
_entity.pdbx_description
1 polymer ?
#
loop_
_entity_poly.entity_id
_entity_poly.type
_entity_poly.pdbx_seq_one_letter_code
_entity_poly.pdbx_strand_id
1 'polypeptide(L)'
;MLNLRHCLLATASVLALASLPDLCAQTASPSASPSASATPAMTNRDFLWLQLPGGDFLIKLSNISTLSTHEYVVDGAARVYEANIGTFGSELARFYYIEPNVPQAPDGIGQSTINFAKAKIDEAMERTETSDVWRKVTKNYPTTTHAHTVEYRLASRDQLNRLFDIVQNAMMSGRGGRFKP
;
A
#
# COMPACT_ATOMS: atom_id res chain seq x y z
N MET A 1 -51.00 -41.84 27.55
CA MET A 1 -49.95 -41.19 28.35
C MET A 1 -50.35 -39.74 28.60
N LEU A 2 -50.07 -39.25 29.81
CA LEU A 2 -50.70 -38.16 30.55
C LEU A 2 -50.61 -36.73 29.93
N ASN A 3 -51.67 -35.93 30.16
CA ASN A 3 -51.80 -34.47 29.97
C ASN A 3 -51.13 -33.66 31.12
N LEU A 4 -50.65 -32.42 30.86
CA LEU A 4 -50.74 -31.23 31.75
C LEU A 4 -50.04 -30.01 31.08
N ARG A 5 -50.72 -28.95 30.60
CA ARG A 5 -51.31 -27.76 31.27
C ARG A 5 -50.35 -26.92 32.16
N HIS A 6 -50.15 -25.67 31.70
CA HIS A 6 -50.02 -24.37 32.41
C HIS A 6 -49.25 -24.30 33.75
N CYS A 7 -48.33 -23.34 33.90
CA CYS A 7 -48.52 -22.15 34.76
C CYS A 7 -47.30 -21.21 34.76
N LEU A 8 -47.59 -19.91 34.65
CA LEU A 8 -46.72 -18.80 35.05
C LEU A 8 -46.27 -18.97 36.51
N LEU A 9 -45.05 -18.56 36.85
CA LEU A 9 -44.74 -18.06 38.20
C LEU A 9 -43.55 -17.11 38.16
N ALA A 10 -43.86 -15.82 38.28
CA ALA A 10 -42.93 -14.78 38.67
C ALA A 10 -42.62 -14.93 40.17
N THR A 11 -41.36 -14.84 40.55
CA THR A 11 -40.96 -14.59 41.94
C THR A 11 -39.84 -13.54 41.94
N ALA A 12 -40.22 -12.34 42.36
CA ALA A 12 -39.29 -11.33 42.85
C ALA A 12 -38.98 -11.64 44.32
N SER A 13 -37.73 -11.50 44.74
CA SER A 13 -37.37 -11.38 46.16
C SER A 13 -36.17 -10.43 46.29
N VAL A 14 -36.32 -9.50 47.22
CA VAL A 14 -35.53 -8.28 47.42
C VAL A 14 -34.99 -8.30 48.85
N LEU A 15 -33.70 -7.90 49.01
CA LEU A 15 -33.00 -7.38 50.22
C LEU A 15 -32.84 -8.34 51.44
N ALA A 16 -31.80 -8.32 52.28
CA ALA A 16 -30.86 -7.26 52.66
C ALA A 16 -29.54 -7.79 53.28
N LEU A 17 -28.61 -6.85 53.42
CA LEU A 17 -27.27 -6.77 54.04
C LEU A 17 -26.89 -7.75 55.18
N ALA A 18 -25.64 -8.22 55.12
CA ALA A 18 -24.78 -8.36 56.29
C ALA A 18 -23.33 -7.96 55.93
N SER A 19 -22.78 -6.99 56.67
CA SER A 19 -21.41 -6.50 56.58
C SER A 19 -20.70 -6.71 57.92
N LEU A 20 -19.54 -7.37 57.92
CA LEU A 20 -18.54 -7.29 58.97
C LEU A 20 -17.13 -7.22 58.33
N PRO A 21 -16.21 -6.42 58.87
CA PRO A 21 -14.85 -6.25 58.34
C PRO A 21 -13.89 -7.24 59.02
N ASP A 22 -13.19 -8.06 58.23
CA ASP A 22 -11.98 -8.72 58.72
C ASP A 22 -10.75 -7.87 58.35
N LEU A 23 -10.09 -7.40 59.40
CA LEU A 23 -8.76 -6.80 59.36
C LEU A 23 -7.76 -7.84 58.86
N CYS A 24 -7.29 -7.69 57.63
CA CYS A 24 -6.01 -8.23 57.20
C CYS A 24 -5.01 -7.08 57.08
N ALA A 25 -4.07 -7.02 58.03
CA ALA A 25 -2.88 -6.20 57.93
C ALA A 25 -2.03 -6.70 56.75
N GLN A 26 -2.09 -6.01 55.61
CA GLN A 26 -1.12 -6.16 54.53
C GLN A 26 -0.08 -5.05 54.61
N THR A 27 1.17 -5.46 54.81
CA THR A 27 2.36 -4.66 54.58
C THR A 27 2.31 -4.06 53.19
N ALA A 28 2.53 -2.74 53.09
CA ALA A 28 2.52 -2.00 51.84
C ALA A 28 3.54 -2.60 50.85
N SER A 29 3.02 -3.29 49.83
CA SER A 29 3.70 -3.46 48.54
C SER A 29 3.30 -2.29 47.65
N PRO A 30 4.24 -1.67 46.89
CA PRO A 30 3.88 -0.57 46.01
C PRO A 30 2.98 -1.09 44.90
N SER A 31 1.70 -0.70 44.93
CA SER A 31 0.75 -0.92 43.85
C SER A 31 1.27 -0.25 42.58
N ALA A 32 1.66 -1.06 41.61
CA ALA A 32 1.81 -0.62 40.23
C ALA A 32 0.43 -0.15 39.74
N SER A 33 0.32 1.14 39.42
CA SER A 33 -0.81 1.69 38.66
C SER A 33 -1.05 0.83 37.40
N PRO A 34 -2.30 0.67 36.94
CA PRO A 34 -2.55 0.05 35.65
C PRO A 34 -1.81 0.87 34.60
N SER A 35 -0.80 0.23 34.00
CA SER A 35 0.01 0.83 32.94
C SER A 35 -0.95 1.31 31.87
N ALA A 36 -1.01 2.63 31.67
CA ALA A 36 -1.62 3.20 30.50
C ALA A 36 -1.07 2.41 29.30
N SER A 37 -1.96 1.84 28.49
CA SER A 37 -1.60 1.19 27.23
C SER A 37 -0.70 2.17 26.49
N ALA A 38 0.61 1.87 26.47
CA ALA A 38 1.58 2.74 25.83
C ALA A 38 1.21 2.77 24.36
N THR A 39 0.60 3.87 23.92
CA THR A 39 0.47 4.15 22.50
C THR A 39 1.91 4.27 22.01
N PRO A 40 2.40 3.37 21.13
CA PRO A 40 3.79 3.41 20.73
C PRO A 40 4.08 4.79 20.13
N ALA A 41 5.08 5.47 20.69
CA ALA A 41 5.51 6.78 20.19
C ALA A 41 5.91 6.61 18.72
N MET A 42 5.21 7.32 17.83
CA MET A 42 5.44 7.23 16.39
C MET A 42 6.85 7.75 16.07
N THR A 43 7.75 6.84 15.71
CA THR A 43 9.12 7.20 15.33
C THR A 43 9.20 7.45 13.83
N ASN A 44 10.21 8.19 13.36
CA ASN A 44 10.48 8.32 11.92
C ASN A 44 10.68 6.95 11.24
N ARG A 45 11.10 5.93 12.01
CA ARG A 45 11.27 4.56 11.51
C ARG A 45 9.94 3.84 11.27
N ASP A 46 8.81 4.40 11.69
CA ASP A 46 7.51 3.78 11.44
C ASP A 46 6.95 4.19 10.06
N PHE A 47 7.62 5.11 9.37
CA PHE A 47 7.18 5.68 8.10
C PHE A 47 8.15 5.41 6.97
N LEU A 48 7.59 5.13 5.80
CA LEU A 48 8.30 5.12 4.54
C LEU A 48 7.89 6.35 3.73
N TRP A 49 8.88 7.14 3.33
CA TRP A 49 8.69 8.34 2.52
C TRP A 49 9.38 8.17 1.16
N LEU A 50 8.58 8.13 0.10
CA LEU A 50 9.05 8.08 -1.27
C LEU A 50 8.88 9.47 -1.90
N GLN A 51 9.98 10.12 -2.26
CA GLN A 51 9.97 11.43 -2.93
C GLN A 51 10.04 11.21 -4.43
N LEU A 52 8.93 11.37 -5.15
CA LEU A 52 8.78 10.86 -6.51
C LEU A 52 8.56 12.00 -7.52
N PRO A 53 8.76 11.74 -8.82
CA PRO A 53 8.29 12.64 -9.86
C PRO A 53 6.80 12.89 -9.72
N GLY A 54 6.41 14.14 -9.49
CA GLY A 54 5.00 14.54 -9.36
C GLY A 54 4.45 14.60 -7.94
N GLY A 55 5.20 14.19 -6.91
CA GLY A 55 4.80 14.35 -5.52
C GLY A 55 5.47 13.36 -4.56
N ASP A 56 5.11 13.48 -3.29
CA ASP A 56 5.60 12.60 -2.23
C ASP A 56 4.55 11.56 -1.86
N PHE A 57 4.99 10.31 -1.67
CA PHE A 57 4.18 9.23 -1.11
C PHE A 57 4.70 8.87 0.28
N LEU A 58 3.92 9.18 1.31
CA LEU A 58 4.26 8.90 2.70
C LEU A 58 3.27 7.88 3.27
N ILE A 59 3.78 6.78 3.81
CA ILE A 59 2.96 5.69 4.37
C ILE A 59 3.54 5.18 5.69
N LYS A 60 2.66 4.84 6.63
CA LYS A 60 3.05 4.12 7.85
C LYS A 60 3.28 2.65 7.50
N LEU A 61 4.41 2.07 7.91
CA LEU A 61 4.75 0.68 7.59
C LEU A 61 3.70 -0.32 8.04
N SER A 62 3.09 -0.11 9.21
CA SER A 62 2.02 -0.97 9.71
C SER A 62 0.77 -1.00 8.83
N ASN A 63 0.63 -0.03 7.91
CA ASN A 63 -0.51 0.04 6.99
C ASN A 63 -0.24 -0.65 5.66
N ILE A 64 1.00 -1.05 5.37
CA ILE A 64 1.33 -1.77 4.13
C ILE A 64 0.87 -3.22 4.30
N SER A 65 -0.10 -3.64 3.49
CA SER A 65 -0.65 -4.99 3.51
C SER A 65 -0.01 -5.88 2.45
N THR A 66 0.31 -5.33 1.27
CA THR A 66 0.89 -6.07 0.16
C THR A 66 1.91 -5.23 -0.61
N LEU A 67 2.89 -5.93 -1.18
CA LEU A 67 3.85 -5.40 -2.13
C LEU A 67 3.99 -6.41 -3.28
N SER A 68 3.78 -5.97 -4.51
CA SER A 68 3.88 -6.84 -5.69
C SER A 68 4.53 -6.13 -6.88
N THR A 69 5.08 -6.90 -7.81
CA THR A 69 5.51 -6.43 -9.13
C THR A 69 4.75 -7.15 -10.22
N HIS A 70 4.52 -6.46 -11.34
CA HIS A 70 3.91 -7.06 -12.51
C HIS A 70 4.54 -6.51 -13.80
N GLU A 71 4.55 -7.33 -14.83
CA GLU A 71 5.03 -6.99 -16.17
C GLU A 71 3.97 -7.42 -17.19
N TYR A 72 3.54 -6.50 -18.05
CA TYR A 72 2.54 -6.78 -19.07
C TYR A 72 2.71 -5.87 -20.29
N VAL A 73 2.08 -6.26 -21.40
CA VAL A 73 2.07 -5.48 -22.65
C VAL A 73 0.70 -4.82 -22.81
N VAL A 74 0.70 -3.51 -23.06
CA VAL A 74 -0.49 -2.70 -23.34
C VAL A 74 -0.58 -2.46 -24.85
N ASP A 75 -1.74 -2.79 -25.42
CA ASP A 75 -2.11 -2.57 -26.83
C ASP A 75 -1.09 -3.14 -27.84
N GLY A 76 -0.31 -4.14 -27.43
CA GLY A 76 0.80 -4.70 -28.22
C GLY A 76 2.00 -3.77 -28.42
N ALA A 77 1.87 -2.49 -28.05
CA ALA A 77 2.80 -1.42 -28.41
C ALA A 77 3.77 -1.04 -27.28
N ALA A 78 3.37 -1.20 -26.02
CA ALA A 78 4.18 -0.79 -24.88
C ALA A 78 4.26 -1.89 -23.83
N ARG A 79 5.44 -2.08 -23.24
CA ARG A 79 5.68 -2.95 -22.10
C ARG A 79 5.67 -2.10 -20.84
N VAL A 80 4.89 -2.52 -19.86
CA VAL A 80 4.75 -1.85 -18.57
C VAL A 80 5.36 -2.76 -17.51
N TYR A 81 6.20 -2.18 -16.67
CA TYR A 81 6.63 -2.76 -15.41
C TYR A 81 6.01 -1.92 -14.31
N GLU A 82 5.33 -2.55 -13.36
CA GLU A 82 4.75 -1.87 -12.21
C GLU A 82 5.13 -2.54 -10.90
N ALA A 83 5.19 -1.73 -9.86
CA ALA A 83 5.21 -2.15 -8.47
C ALA A 83 3.99 -1.55 -7.77
N ASN A 84 3.27 -2.37 -7.02
CA ASN A 84 2.06 -1.97 -6.32
C ASN A 84 2.26 -2.11 -4.80
N ILE A 85 1.92 -1.06 -4.07
CA ILE A 85 1.81 -1.08 -2.60
C ILE A 85 0.32 -1.06 -2.27
N GLY A 86 -0.18 -2.17 -1.75
CA GLY A 86 -1.51 -2.25 -1.18
C GLY A 86 -1.48 -1.86 0.28
N THR A 87 -2.51 -1.14 0.71
CA THR A 87 -2.69 -0.77 2.12
C THR A 87 -3.81 -1.58 2.76
N PHE A 88 -3.91 -1.57 4.09
CA PHE A 88 -5.12 -2.07 4.78
C PHE A 88 -6.34 -1.15 4.55
N GLY A 89 -6.14 0.05 4.00
CA GLY A 89 -7.21 0.91 3.48
C GLY A 89 -7.61 0.54 2.05
N SER A 90 -8.48 1.36 1.44
CA SER A 90 -8.86 1.19 0.03
C SER A 90 -7.84 1.76 -0.96
N GLU A 91 -6.72 2.30 -0.46
CA GLU A 91 -5.71 2.98 -1.27
C GLU A 91 -4.71 1.99 -1.87
N LEU A 92 -4.48 2.13 -3.17
CA LEU A 92 -3.44 1.43 -3.93
C LEU A 92 -2.44 2.46 -4.47
N ALA A 93 -1.16 2.30 -4.15
CA ALA A 93 -0.11 3.09 -4.79
C ALA A 93 0.57 2.25 -5.88
N ARG A 94 0.51 2.72 -7.12
CA ARG A 94 1.13 2.10 -8.30
C ARG A 94 2.30 2.94 -8.77
N PHE A 95 3.47 2.31 -8.84
CA PHE A 95 4.68 2.88 -9.42
C PHE A 95 4.96 2.14 -10.71
N TYR A 96 5.19 2.83 -11.82
CA TYR A 96 5.40 2.14 -13.09
C TYR A 96 6.46 2.80 -13.97
N TYR A 97 7.11 1.96 -14.77
CA TYR A 97 7.98 2.34 -15.88
C TYR A 97 7.41 1.71 -17.15
N ILE A 98 7.41 2.46 -18.24
CA ILE A 98 6.84 2.03 -19.53
C ILE A 98 7.90 2.23 -20.61
N GLU A 99 8.07 1.20 -21.45
CA GLU A 99 8.96 1.21 -22.59
C GLU A 99 8.26 0.66 -23.84
N PRO A 100 8.74 0.99 -25.06
CA PRO A 100 8.20 0.39 -26.28
C PRO A 100 8.35 -1.14 -26.25
N ASN A 101 7.30 -1.87 -26.64
CA ASN A 101 7.35 -3.31 -26.79
C ASN A 101 7.98 -3.66 -28.15
N VAL A 102 9.31 -3.69 -28.20
CA VAL A 102 10.04 -4.00 -29.44
C VAL A 102 10.14 -5.52 -29.63
N PRO A 103 9.66 -6.08 -30.77
CA PRO A 103 9.81 -7.50 -31.06
C PRO A 103 11.29 -7.90 -31.07
N GLN A 104 11.65 -8.93 -30.30
CA GLN A 104 12.98 -9.54 -30.36
C GLN A 104 13.05 -10.37 -31.65
N ALA A 105 13.88 -9.95 -32.61
CA ALA A 105 14.18 -10.76 -33.79
C ALA A 105 15.09 -11.93 -33.34
N PRO A 106 14.81 -13.18 -33.76
CA PRO A 106 15.51 -14.36 -33.24
C PRO A 106 17.04 -14.37 -33.40
N ASP A 107 17.62 -13.59 -34.31
CA ASP A 107 19.06 -13.61 -34.59
C ASP A 107 19.62 -12.23 -35.00
N GLY A 108 19.71 -11.32 -34.03
CA GLY A 108 20.43 -10.05 -34.18
C GLY A 108 19.52 -8.85 -34.41
N ILE A 109 19.96 -7.69 -33.92
CA ILE A 109 19.28 -6.40 -34.01
C ILE A 109 19.11 -6.05 -35.49
N GLY A 110 17.96 -6.41 -36.06
CA GLY A 110 17.63 -6.13 -37.45
C GLY A 110 17.20 -4.68 -37.66
N GLN A 111 17.29 -4.21 -38.90
CA GLN A 111 16.83 -2.89 -39.30
C GLN A 111 15.34 -2.65 -38.94
N SER A 112 14.54 -3.73 -38.85
CA SER A 112 13.14 -3.71 -38.40
C SER A 112 12.97 -3.25 -36.95
N THR A 113 13.83 -3.69 -36.04
CA THR A 113 13.86 -3.27 -34.62
C THR A 113 14.21 -1.79 -34.50
N ILE A 114 15.20 -1.32 -35.26
CA ILE A 114 15.61 0.10 -35.29
C ILE A 114 14.51 0.98 -35.89
N ASN A 115 13.89 0.54 -36.98
CA ASN A 115 12.82 1.29 -37.64
C ASN A 115 11.57 1.35 -36.76
N PHE A 116 11.24 0.27 -36.04
CA PHE A 116 10.14 0.27 -35.07
C PHE A 116 10.41 1.21 -33.90
N ALA A 117 11.63 1.18 -33.34
CA ALA A 117 12.02 2.09 -32.27
C ALA A 117 11.94 3.56 -32.71
N LYS A 118 12.47 3.88 -33.90
CA LYS A 118 12.38 5.23 -34.49
C LYS A 118 10.93 5.65 -34.72
N ALA A 119 10.13 4.82 -35.38
CA ALA A 119 8.72 5.13 -35.65
C ALA A 119 7.92 5.38 -34.36
N LYS A 120 8.23 4.66 -33.27
CA LYS A 120 7.57 4.87 -31.97
C LYS A 120 8.08 6.11 -31.22
N ILE A 121 9.35 6.47 -31.38
CA ILE A 121 9.89 7.74 -30.89
C ILE A 121 9.27 8.91 -31.65
N ASP A 122 9.20 8.82 -32.97
CA ASP A 122 8.66 9.86 -33.84
C ASP A 122 7.15 10.03 -33.58
N GLU A 123 6.37 8.95 -33.49
CA GLU A 123 4.94 8.98 -33.11
C GLU A 123 4.72 9.58 -31.70
N ALA A 124 5.66 9.32 -30.77
CA ALA A 124 5.62 9.88 -29.42
C ALA A 124 6.01 11.37 -29.38
N MET A 125 6.89 11.82 -30.28
CA MET A 125 7.26 13.23 -30.43
C MET A 125 6.15 14.03 -31.13
N GLU A 126 5.54 13.47 -32.17
CA GLU A 126 4.50 14.13 -32.98
C GLU A 126 3.18 14.31 -32.20
N ARG A 127 2.87 13.39 -31.28
CA ARG A 127 1.75 13.55 -30.34
C ARG A 127 2.08 14.48 -29.17
N THR A 128 3.32 14.96 -29.04
CA THR A 128 3.78 15.64 -27.81
C THR A 128 4.89 16.65 -28.10
N GLU A 129 4.56 17.83 -28.65
CA GLU A 129 5.46 19.01 -28.67
C GLU A 129 5.75 19.60 -27.27
N THR A 130 5.69 18.79 -26.21
CA THR A 130 6.03 19.19 -24.85
C THR A 130 6.58 17.98 -24.11
N SER A 131 7.91 17.91 -24.01
CA SER A 131 8.69 16.86 -23.35
C SER A 131 8.30 16.57 -21.89
N ASP A 132 7.45 17.39 -21.26
CA ASP A 132 6.99 17.23 -19.88
C ASP A 132 5.84 16.22 -19.69
N VAL A 133 5.05 15.90 -20.73
CA VAL A 133 3.85 15.05 -20.57
C VAL A 133 4.20 13.57 -20.36
N TRP A 134 5.29 13.10 -20.97
CA TRP A 134 5.79 11.73 -20.74
C TRP A 134 6.30 11.52 -19.31
N ARG A 135 6.53 12.58 -18.54
CA ARG A 135 7.02 12.49 -17.16
C ARG A 135 5.89 12.56 -16.12
N LYS A 136 4.64 12.76 -16.56
CA LYS A 136 3.49 12.98 -15.69
C LYS A 136 2.37 11.99 -16.01
N VAL A 137 1.66 11.55 -14.96
CA VAL A 137 0.46 10.73 -15.12
C VAL A 137 -0.64 11.59 -15.75
N THR A 138 -1.14 11.20 -16.92
CA THR A 138 -2.23 11.87 -17.62
C THR A 138 -3.47 11.00 -17.56
N LYS A 139 -4.53 11.46 -16.86
CA LYS A 139 -5.80 10.75 -16.75
C LYS A 139 -6.78 11.29 -17.80
N ASN A 140 -7.35 10.42 -18.63
CA ASN A 140 -8.39 10.82 -19.59
C ASN A 140 -9.76 10.33 -19.12
N TYR A 141 -10.64 11.24 -18.69
CA TYR A 141 -12.00 10.92 -18.28
C TYR A 141 -12.96 11.14 -19.46
N PRO A 142 -13.95 10.25 -19.69
CA PRO A 142 -14.51 9.22 -18.80
C PRO A 142 -13.91 7.80 -18.93
N THR A 143 -12.92 7.58 -19.80
CA THR A 143 -12.43 6.24 -20.16
C THR A 143 -11.59 5.57 -19.06
N THR A 144 -11.12 6.32 -18.07
CA THR A 144 -10.21 5.84 -17.03
C THR A 144 -10.76 6.04 -15.62
N THR A 145 -11.25 4.97 -14.99
CA THR A 145 -11.69 4.99 -13.58
C THR A 145 -10.60 4.43 -12.67
N HIS A 146 -9.78 5.31 -12.09
CA HIS A 146 -8.76 4.97 -11.07
C HIS A 146 -9.25 5.28 -9.65
N ALA A 147 -10.43 4.78 -9.27
CA ALA A 147 -10.92 4.99 -7.91
C ALA A 147 -9.89 4.46 -6.89
N HIS A 148 -9.50 5.30 -5.94
CA HIS A 148 -8.53 4.99 -4.86
C HIS A 148 -7.12 4.54 -5.30
N THR A 149 -6.73 4.75 -6.56
CA THR A 149 -5.36 4.48 -7.01
C THR A 149 -4.56 5.78 -7.17
N VAL A 150 -3.40 5.83 -6.53
CA VAL A 150 -2.39 6.88 -6.70
C VAL A 150 -1.28 6.33 -7.58
N GLU A 151 -0.93 7.05 -8.64
CA GLU A 151 0.00 6.56 -9.66
C GLU A 151 1.22 7.47 -9.78
N TYR A 152 2.39 6.86 -9.93
CA TYR A 152 3.65 7.54 -10.14
C TYR A 152 4.41 6.88 -11.28
N ARG A 153 4.83 7.69 -12.25
CA ARG A 153 5.68 7.23 -13.35
C ARG A 153 7.15 7.46 -13.00
N LEU A 154 7.95 6.41 -13.11
CA LEU A 154 9.40 6.45 -12.94
C LEU A 154 10.11 6.55 -14.29
N ALA A 155 11.33 7.08 -14.26
CA ALA A 155 12.10 7.33 -15.48
C ALA A 155 12.84 6.09 -16.00
N SER A 156 13.06 5.08 -15.15
CA SER A 156 13.77 3.86 -15.52
C SER A 156 13.28 2.64 -14.74
N ARG A 157 13.48 1.45 -15.33
CA ARG A 157 13.27 0.16 -14.65
C ARG A 157 14.13 0.03 -13.39
N ASP A 158 15.36 0.54 -13.41
CA ASP A 158 16.25 0.47 -12.25
C ASP A 158 15.72 1.29 -11.06
N GLN A 159 15.11 2.46 -11.30
CA GLN A 159 14.45 3.22 -10.25
C GLN A 159 13.28 2.44 -9.64
N LEU A 160 12.49 1.75 -10.48
CA LEU A 160 11.38 0.92 -10.03
C LEU A 160 11.86 -0.26 -9.17
N ASN A 161 12.92 -0.94 -9.59
CA ASN A 161 13.52 -2.04 -8.85
C ASN A 161 14.07 -1.56 -7.49
N ARG A 162 14.83 -0.44 -7.48
CA ARG A 162 15.34 0.14 -6.22
C ARG A 162 14.22 0.54 -5.26
N LEU A 163 13.13 1.13 -5.80
CA LEU A 163 11.95 1.46 -5.00
C LEU A 163 11.38 0.19 -4.37
N PHE A 164 11.17 -0.85 -5.17
CA PHE A 164 10.65 -2.12 -4.70
C PHE A 164 11.52 -2.72 -3.58
N ASP A 165 12.84 -2.78 -3.79
CA ASP A 165 13.78 -3.32 -2.81
C ASP A 165 13.74 -2.54 -1.50
N ILE A 166 13.65 -1.20 -1.55
CA ILE A 166 13.56 -0.37 -0.35
C ILE A 166 12.26 -0.62 0.40
N VAL A 167 11.13 -0.73 -0.31
CA VAL A 167 9.84 -1.01 0.33
C VAL A 167 9.86 -2.42 0.94
N GLN A 168 10.34 -3.42 0.21
CA GLN A 168 10.45 -4.79 0.69
C GLN A 168 11.34 -4.87 1.95
N ASN A 169 12.51 -4.24 1.91
CA ASN A 169 13.41 -4.20 3.06
C ASN A 169 12.77 -3.48 4.25
N ALA A 170 12.04 -2.38 4.03
CA ALA A 170 11.35 -1.67 5.09
C ALA A 170 10.25 -2.52 5.74
N MET A 171 9.47 -3.27 4.93
CA MET A 171 8.47 -4.21 5.42
C MET A 171 9.10 -5.34 6.23
N MET A 172 10.14 -5.97 5.69
CA MET A 172 10.78 -7.13 6.34
C MET A 172 11.54 -6.76 7.61
N SER A 173 12.16 -5.58 7.64
CA SER A 173 12.95 -5.12 8.80
C SER A 173 12.12 -4.36 9.84
N GLY A 174 10.88 -3.97 9.51
CA GLY A 174 10.06 -3.08 10.31
C GLY A 174 10.65 -1.68 10.49
N ARG A 175 11.57 -1.27 9.60
CA ARG A 175 12.27 0.02 9.68
C ARG A 175 12.07 0.80 8.39
N GLY A 176 11.30 1.87 8.54
CA GLY A 176 11.02 2.84 7.52
C GLY A 176 12.24 3.68 7.17
N GLY A 177 12.08 4.54 6.19
CA GLY A 177 13.17 5.29 5.62
C GLY A 177 12.71 6.26 4.55
N ARG A 178 13.67 6.74 3.77
CA ARG A 178 13.44 7.67 2.68
C ARG A 178 13.97 7.12 1.38
N PHE A 179 13.22 7.30 0.30
CA PHE A 179 13.64 7.00 -1.06
C PHE A 179 13.52 8.25 -1.91
N LYS A 180 14.51 8.45 -2.79
CA LYS A 180 14.47 9.43 -3.87
C LYS A 180 15.08 8.77 -5.12
N PRO A 181 14.36 8.72 -6.26
CA PRO A 181 14.75 8.01 -7.47
C PRO A 181 15.92 8.66 -8.22
#